data_AF-A0A937W4W3-F1
#
_entry.id   AF-A0A937W4W3-F1
#
_cell.length_a   1.000
_cell.length_b   1.000
_cell.length_c   1.000
_cell.angle_alpha   90.00
_cell.angle_beta   90.00
_cell.angle_gamma   90.00
#
_symmetry.space_group_name_H-M   'P 1'
#
loop_
_entity.id
_entity.type
_entity.pdbx_description
1 polymer ?
#
loop_
_entity_poly.entity_id
_entity_poly.type
_entity_poly.pdbx_seq_one_letter_code
_entity_poly.pdbx_strand_id
1 'polypeptide(L)'
;MPFYASLTRESVQVQQRAAAGLLALQAQLKASVPARTMAETLLLATWNIREFDSAKYGPRCAESFFYIAEIIDHFDLVAIQEVREDLTALHQLLDILGAWWRYIVTDVTAGAAGNGERLAFVYDSRKVTFNGLAGE
;
A
#
# COMPACT_ATOMS: atom_id res chain seq x y z
N MET A 1 5.57 9.49 -5.13
CA MET A 1 6.85 9.23 -4.47
C MET A 1 6.60 9.20 -2.98
N PRO A 2 6.86 8.06 -2.32
CA PRO A 2 6.62 7.91 -0.89
C PRO A 2 7.57 8.74 -0.03
N PHE A 3 7.13 9.06 1.17
CA PHE A 3 7.84 9.84 2.18
C PHE A 3 8.51 8.92 3.20
N TYR A 4 9.84 8.81 3.09
CA TYR A 4 10.64 7.91 3.92
C TYR A 4 11.20 8.55 5.20
N ALA A 5 10.72 9.73 5.62
CA ALA A 5 11.35 10.43 6.75
C ALA A 5 11.23 9.69 8.09
N SER A 6 10.21 8.84 8.24
CA SER A 6 10.06 7.98 9.42
C SER A 6 11.17 6.93 9.53
N LEU A 7 11.91 6.63 8.45
CA LEU A 7 13.07 5.75 8.47
C LEU A 7 14.17 6.26 9.43
N THR A 8 14.26 7.58 9.64
CA THR A 8 15.25 8.18 10.56
C THR A 8 15.03 7.79 12.04
N ARG A 9 13.87 7.22 12.38
CA ARG A 9 13.53 6.73 13.71
C ARG A 9 14.07 5.31 13.97
N GLU A 10 14.49 4.61 12.92
CA GLU A 10 15.01 3.25 13.00
C GLU A 10 16.52 3.22 13.30
N SER A 11 17.05 2.04 13.66
CA SER A 11 18.50 1.87 13.85
C SER A 11 19.28 2.12 12.56
N VAL A 12 20.52 2.61 12.66
CA VAL A 12 21.37 2.90 11.49
C VAL A 12 21.50 1.69 10.55
N GLN A 13 21.56 0.48 11.10
CA GLN A 13 21.61 -0.76 10.34
C GLN A 13 20.33 -0.97 9.50
N VAL A 14 19.16 -0.73 10.08
CA VAL A 14 17.87 -0.82 9.38
C VAL A 14 17.78 0.28 8.32
N GLN A 15 18.21 1.50 8.62
CA GLN A 15 18.22 2.60 7.65
C GLN A 15 19.04 2.27 6.40
N GLN A 16 20.27 1.77 6.59
CA GLN A 16 21.15 1.41 5.48
C GLN A 16 20.59 0.26 4.65
N ARG A 17 20.05 -0.78 5.30
CA ARG A 17 19.43 -1.91 4.62
C ARG A 17 18.20 -1.48 3.83
N ALA A 18 17.30 -0.72 4.44
CA ALA A 18 16.09 -0.22 3.81
C ALA A 18 16.41 0.66 2.60
N ALA A 19 17.36 1.59 2.73
CA ALA A 19 17.78 2.45 1.63
C ALA A 19 18.34 1.64 0.45
N ALA A 20 19.22 0.67 0.71
CA ALA A 20 19.75 -0.20 -0.33
C ALA A 20 18.66 -1.03 -1.01
N GLY A 21 17.74 -1.60 -0.23
CA GLY A 21 16.61 -2.37 -0.74
C GLY A 21 15.65 -1.52 -1.58
N LEU A 22 15.32 -0.30 -1.14
CA LEU A 22 14.43 0.62 -1.85
C LEU A 22 15.02 1.04 -3.21
N LEU A 23 16.32 1.33 -3.26
CA LEU A 23 16.99 1.68 -4.51
C LEU A 23 16.98 0.50 -5.50
N ALA A 24 17.25 -0.72 -5.02
CA ALA A 24 17.21 -1.92 -5.85
C ALA A 24 15.78 -2.21 -6.35
N LEU A 25 14.79 -2.13 -5.45
CA LEU A 25 13.38 -2.33 -5.78
C LEU A 25 12.87 -1.31 -6.79
N GLN A 26 13.19 -0.02 -6.61
CA GLN A 26 12.82 1.03 -7.55
C GLN A 26 13.41 0.78 -8.94
N ALA A 27 14.67 0.38 -9.02
CA ALA A 27 15.31 0.06 -10.30
C ALA A 27 14.59 -1.11 -11.00
N GLN A 28 14.25 -2.16 -10.24
CA GLN A 28 13.53 -3.31 -10.77
C GLN A 28 12.11 -2.94 -11.24
N LEU A 29 11.35 -2.19 -10.44
CA LEU A 29 9.98 -1.78 -10.78
C LEU A 29 9.94 -0.88 -12.02
N LYS A 30 10.90 0.05 -12.16
CA LYS A 30 11.06 0.86 -13.39
C LYS A 30 11.34 0.01 -14.63
N ALA A 31 11.97 -1.15 -14.48
CA ALA A 31 12.26 -2.05 -15.59
C ALA A 31 11.10 -3.01 -15.90
N SER A 32 10.31 -3.41 -14.91
CA SER A 32 9.26 -4.44 -15.05
C SER A 32 7.84 -3.91 -15.18
N VAL A 33 7.56 -2.71 -14.68
CA VAL A 33 6.22 -2.09 -14.72
C VAL A 33 6.19 -1.03 -15.83
N PRO A 34 5.11 -0.95 -16.62
CA PRO A 34 4.96 0.10 -17.62
C PRO A 34 5.08 1.50 -17.01
N ALA A 35 5.52 2.47 -17.82
CA ALA A 35 5.68 3.84 -17.34
C ALA A 35 4.34 4.46 -16.93
N ARG A 36 4.30 4.97 -15.70
CA ARG A 36 3.17 5.71 -15.15
C ARG A 36 3.20 7.15 -15.68
N THR A 37 2.19 7.55 -16.44
CA THR A 37 2.01 8.93 -16.92
C THR A 37 0.75 9.54 -16.33
N MET A 38 0.59 10.86 -16.38
CA MET A 38 -0.61 11.51 -15.80
C MET A 38 -1.86 11.37 -16.67
N ALA A 39 -1.72 11.31 -18.00
CA ALA A 39 -2.84 11.39 -18.93
C ALA A 39 -3.04 10.15 -19.81
N GLU A 40 -1.99 9.38 -20.10
CA GLU A 40 -2.03 8.38 -21.18
C GLU A 40 -2.19 6.95 -20.69
N THR A 41 -1.68 6.65 -19.48
CA THR A 41 -1.76 5.32 -18.90
C THR A 41 -2.74 5.31 -17.73
N LEU A 42 -3.24 4.14 -17.33
CA LEU A 42 -3.86 3.90 -16.04
C LEU A 42 -3.36 2.53 -15.56
N LEU A 43 -2.55 2.53 -14.52
CA LEU A 43 -1.93 1.31 -14.01
C LEU A 43 -2.70 0.81 -12.79
N LEU A 44 -3.26 -0.39 -12.93
CA LEU A 44 -3.99 -1.07 -11.88
C LEU A 44 -3.24 -2.32 -11.45
N ALA A 45 -3.21 -2.57 -10.14
CA ALA A 45 -2.75 -3.84 -9.58
C ALA A 45 -3.77 -4.41 -8.58
N THR A 46 -3.71 -5.73 -8.41
CA THR A 46 -4.36 -6.42 -7.30
C THR A 46 -3.27 -7.13 -6.50
N TRP A 47 -3.28 -6.98 -5.18
CA TRP A 47 -2.26 -7.56 -4.34
C TRP A 47 -2.87 -8.18 -3.08
N ASN A 48 -2.74 -9.49 -2.96
CA ASN A 48 -2.95 -10.16 -1.70
C ASN A 48 -1.69 -9.99 -0.83
N ILE A 49 -1.81 -9.21 0.24
CA ILE A 49 -0.74 -9.02 1.22
C ILE A 49 -1.12 -9.84 2.44
N ARG A 50 -0.54 -11.04 2.53
CA ARG A 50 -0.80 -11.95 3.65
C ARG A 50 -0.71 -11.20 4.97
N GLU A 51 -1.79 -11.28 5.74
CA GLU A 51 -1.84 -10.74 7.10
C GLU A 51 -1.42 -9.26 7.17
N PHE A 52 -1.97 -8.42 6.30
CA PHE A 52 -1.62 -7.00 6.20
C PHE A 52 -1.71 -6.27 7.54
N ASP A 53 -2.82 -6.47 8.26
CA ASP A 53 -3.13 -5.84 9.57
C ASP A 53 -3.04 -6.84 10.77
N SER A 54 -2.50 -8.04 10.60
CA SER A 54 -2.54 -9.08 11.65
C SER A 54 -1.31 -9.05 12.57
N ALA A 55 -1.54 -8.96 13.88
CA ALA A 55 -0.50 -9.18 14.89
C ALA A 55 -0.29 -10.67 15.25
N LYS A 56 -0.95 -11.62 14.57
CA LYS A 56 -0.92 -13.06 14.91
C LYS A 56 0.51 -13.63 14.96
N TYR A 57 1.40 -13.11 14.13
CA TYR A 57 2.83 -13.47 14.09
C TYR A 57 3.76 -12.32 14.48
N GLY A 58 3.22 -11.32 15.18
CA GLY A 58 3.90 -10.05 15.51
C GLY A 58 3.60 -8.95 14.50
N PRO A 59 3.82 -7.67 14.87
CA PRO A 59 3.59 -6.55 13.98
C PRO A 59 4.56 -6.60 12.80
N ARG A 60 4.06 -6.27 11.61
CA ARG A 60 4.90 -6.04 10.43
C ARG A 60 5.95 -4.97 10.76
N CYS A 61 7.21 -5.23 10.39
CA CYS A 61 8.28 -4.28 10.66
C CYS A 61 8.10 -3.00 9.84
N ALA A 62 8.55 -1.85 10.39
CA ALA A 62 8.45 -0.55 9.72
C ALA A 62 9.09 -0.57 8.32
N GLU A 63 10.22 -1.27 8.17
CA GLU A 63 10.91 -1.44 6.89
C GLU A 63 10.01 -2.05 5.80
N SER A 64 9.15 -3.02 6.16
CA SER A 64 8.24 -3.64 5.19
C SER A 64 7.24 -2.65 4.61
N PHE A 65 6.77 -1.69 5.40
CA PHE A 65 5.85 -0.67 4.90
C PHE A 65 6.49 0.25 3.87
N PHE A 66 7.80 0.51 3.96
CA PHE A 66 8.51 1.27 2.94
C PHE A 66 8.54 0.52 1.61
N TYR A 67 8.79 -0.79 1.62
CA TYR A 67 8.75 -1.59 0.40
C TYR A 67 7.35 -1.71 -0.19
N ILE A 68 6.33 -1.90 0.65
CA ILE A 68 4.94 -1.93 0.21
C ILE A 68 4.55 -0.60 -0.44
N ALA A 69 4.92 0.53 0.18
CA ALA A 69 4.65 1.86 -0.36
C ALA A 69 5.38 2.10 -1.69
N GLU A 70 6.65 1.70 -1.84
CA GLU A 70 7.38 1.84 -3.11
C GLU A 70 6.71 1.02 -4.22
N ILE A 71 6.25 -0.21 -3.94
CA ILE A 71 5.52 -1.03 -4.92
C ILE A 71 4.22 -0.33 -5.31
N ILE A 72 3.43 0.15 -4.34
CA ILE A 72 2.14 0.79 -4.60
C ILE A 72 2.30 2.10 -5.39
N ASP A 73 3.35 2.90 -5.15
CA ASP A 73 3.56 4.19 -5.83
C ASP A 73 3.81 4.08 -7.35
N HIS A 74 4.16 2.87 -7.83
CA HIS A 74 4.32 2.57 -9.25
C HIS A 74 2.98 2.35 -9.98
N PHE A 75 1.86 2.25 -9.26
CA PHE A 75 0.52 2.11 -9.80
C PHE A 75 -0.34 3.36 -9.53
N ASP A 76 -1.46 3.48 -10.22
CA ASP A 76 -2.46 4.54 -9.98
C ASP A 76 -3.56 4.09 -9.00
N LEU A 77 -3.85 2.78 -9.00
CA LEU A 77 -4.85 2.14 -8.18
C LEU A 77 -4.39 0.72 -7.84
N VAL A 78 -4.44 0.35 -6.56
CA VAL A 78 -4.10 -0.98 -6.07
C VAL A 78 -5.25 -1.51 -5.21
N ALA A 79 -5.78 -2.67 -5.57
CA ALA A 79 -6.71 -3.42 -4.72
C ALA A 79 -5.93 -4.35 -3.78
N ILE A 80 -5.88 -4.01 -2.50
CA ILE A 80 -5.22 -4.77 -1.43
C ILE A 80 -6.25 -5.72 -0.80
N GLN A 81 -5.89 -6.99 -0.66
CA GLN A 81 -6.71 -8.02 0.02
C GLN A 81 -6.17 -8.32 1.43
N GLU A 82 -6.98 -9.01 2.24
CA GLU A 82 -6.68 -9.37 3.64
C GLU A 82 -6.47 -8.16 4.57
N VAL A 83 -7.15 -7.04 4.27
CA VAL A 83 -7.23 -5.89 5.17
C VAL A 83 -8.21 -6.21 6.29
N ARG A 84 -7.88 -5.93 7.55
CA ARG A 84 -8.77 -6.23 8.69
C ARG A 84 -9.61 -5.03 9.10
N GLU A 85 -10.49 -5.21 10.09
CA GLU A 85 -11.30 -4.15 10.70
C GLU A 85 -10.46 -3.02 11.31
N ASP A 86 -9.32 -3.36 11.92
CA ASP A 86 -8.32 -2.37 12.32
C ASP A 86 -7.60 -1.83 11.07
N LEU A 87 -7.67 -0.52 10.83
CA LEU A 87 -7.04 0.16 9.69
C LEU A 87 -5.68 0.75 10.00
N THR A 88 -5.11 0.47 11.18
CA THR A 88 -3.86 1.08 11.60
C THR A 88 -2.72 0.84 10.60
N ALA A 89 -2.57 -0.36 10.04
CA ALA A 89 -1.52 -0.59 9.02
C ALA A 89 -1.83 0.12 7.71
N LEU A 90 -3.11 0.22 7.33
CA LEU A 90 -3.53 0.97 6.15
C LEU A 90 -3.23 2.47 6.30
N HIS A 91 -3.50 3.06 7.46
CA HIS A 91 -3.16 4.46 7.73
C HIS A 91 -1.66 4.68 7.74
N GLN A 92 -0.88 3.79 8.36
CA GLN A 92 0.58 3.85 8.33
C GLN A 92 1.13 3.78 6.89
N LEU A 93 0.55 2.94 6.05
CA LEU A 93 0.90 2.86 4.63
C LEU A 93 0.57 4.17 3.90
N LEU A 94 -0.60 4.75 4.13
CA LEU A 94 -1.01 6.02 3.51
C LEU A 94 -0.14 7.20 3.95
N ASP A 95 0.30 7.23 5.21
CA ASP A 95 1.23 8.25 5.72
C ASP A 95 2.57 8.22 4.96
N ILE A 96 3.04 7.02 4.60
CA ILE A 96 4.25 6.85 3.80
C ILE A 96 3.98 7.19 2.34
N LEU A 97 2.85 6.75 1.75
CA LEU A 97 2.50 7.07 0.36
C LEU A 97 2.30 8.57 0.13
N GLY A 98 1.80 9.29 1.15
CA GLY A 98 1.69 10.73 1.18
C GLY A 98 0.29 11.27 0.88
N ALA A 99 0.15 12.59 1.01
CA ALA A 99 -1.14 13.28 1.15
C ALA A 99 -2.13 13.14 -0.02
N TRP A 100 -1.69 12.68 -1.19
CA TRP A 100 -2.55 12.49 -2.37
C TRP A 100 -3.18 11.10 -2.44
N TRP A 101 -2.70 10.15 -1.63
CA TRP A 101 -3.25 8.82 -1.63
C TRP A 101 -4.54 8.76 -0.80
N ARG A 102 -5.51 8.05 -1.34
CA ARG A 102 -6.83 7.84 -0.75
C ARG A 102 -7.15 6.36 -0.80
N TYR A 103 -8.14 5.96 -0.03
CA TYR A 103 -8.60 4.58 -0.02
C TYR A 103 -10.12 4.48 0.06
N ILE A 104 -10.65 3.35 -0.41
CA ILE A 104 -12.02 2.89 -0.18
C ILE A 104 -11.91 1.46 0.32
N VAL A 105 -12.70 1.10 1.33
CA VAL A 105 -12.80 -0.27 1.82
C VAL A 105 -14.19 -0.82 1.56
N THR A 106 -14.27 -2.12 1.26
CA THR A 106 -15.55 -2.84 1.22
C THR A 106 -16.08 -3.04 2.64
N ASP A 107 -17.38 -3.38 2.73
CA ASP A 107 -17.91 -3.87 4.00
C ASP A 107 -17.17 -5.16 4.41
N VAL A 108 -17.24 -5.48 5.70
CA VAL A 108 -16.66 -6.70 6.26
C VAL A 108 -17.47 -7.87 5.70
N THR A 109 -16.80 -8.91 5.20
CA THR A 109 -17.51 -10.14 4.81
C THR A 109 -18.22 -10.74 6.02
N ALA A 110 -19.56 -10.62 6.07
CA ALA A 110 -20.37 -11.09 7.19
C ALA A 110 -20.51 -12.62 7.17
N GLY A 111 -20.06 -13.27 8.25
CA GLY A 111 -20.24 -14.71 8.48
C GLY A 111 -19.18 -15.26 9.43
N ALA A 112 -19.50 -16.31 10.20
CA ALA A 112 -18.59 -16.92 11.17
C ALA A 112 -17.27 -17.48 10.55
N ALA A 113 -17.17 -17.52 9.22
CA ALA A 113 -16.01 -17.93 8.44
C ALA A 113 -15.25 -16.76 7.77
N GLY A 114 -15.79 -15.53 7.80
CA GLY A 114 -15.12 -14.34 7.31
C GLY A 114 -14.30 -13.73 8.46
N ASN A 115 -12.98 -13.83 8.41
CA ASN A 115 -12.06 -13.40 9.48
C ASN A 115 -12.00 -11.87 9.71
N GLY A 116 -13.10 -11.14 9.49
CA GLY A 116 -13.11 -9.68 9.54
C GLY A 116 -12.30 -9.04 8.41
N GLU A 117 -12.10 -9.76 7.31
CA GLU A 117 -11.29 -9.33 6.17
C GLU A 117 -12.13 -8.55 5.15
N ARG A 118 -11.48 -7.60 4.47
CA ARG A 118 -12.06 -6.74 3.44
C ARG A 118 -11.05 -6.43 2.35
N LEU A 119 -11.54 -5.90 1.24
CA LEU A 119 -10.70 -5.30 0.20
C LEU A 119 -10.52 -3.82 0.48
N ALA A 120 -9.31 -3.30 0.24
CA ALA A 120 -9.03 -1.88 0.19
C ALA A 120 -8.55 -1.47 -1.21
N PHE A 121 -9.22 -0.51 -1.83
CA PHE A 121 -8.78 0.15 -3.05
C PHE A 121 -7.99 1.40 -2.68
N VAL A 122 -6.68 1.37 -2.86
CA VAL A 122 -5.75 2.48 -2.56
C VAL A 122 -5.37 3.15 -3.87
N TYR A 123 -5.56 4.47 -3.98
CA TYR A 123 -5.40 5.20 -5.25
C TYR A 123 -4.84 6.61 -5.10
N ASP A 124 -4.20 7.09 -6.17
CA ASP A 124 -3.71 8.47 -6.26
C ASP A 124 -4.82 9.42 -6.72
N SER A 125 -5.28 10.28 -5.80
CA SER A 125 -6.40 11.20 -6.02
C SER A 125 -6.13 12.30 -7.04
N ARG A 126 -4.88 12.46 -7.48
CA ARG A 126 -4.55 13.39 -8.58
C ARG A 126 -5.00 12.87 -9.95
N LYS A 127 -5.33 11.58 -10.05
CA LYS A 127 -5.66 10.92 -11.31
C LYS A 127 -6.94 10.09 -11.24
N VAL A 128 -7.16 9.41 -10.11
CA VAL A 128 -8.34 8.58 -9.89
C VAL A 128 -9.26 9.27 -8.90
N THR A 129 -10.54 9.39 -9.24
CA THR A 129 -11.56 9.95 -8.36
C THR A 129 -12.69 8.96 -8.19
N PHE A 130 -13.14 8.78 -6.96
CA PHE A 130 -14.30 7.96 -6.66
C PHE A 130 -15.58 8.79 -6.75
N ASN A 131 -16.53 8.33 -7.56
CA ASN A 131 -17.78 9.05 -7.83
C ASN A 131 -18.93 8.71 -6.87
N GLY A 132 -18.65 8.02 -5.75
CA GLY A 132 -19.60 7.86 -4.65
C GLY A 132 -20.53 6.65 -4.72
N LEU A 133 -20.59 5.93 -5.85
CA LEU A 133 -21.32 4.66 -5.92
C LEU A 133 -20.35 3.48 -5.81
N ALA A 134 -20.47 2.74 -4.71
CA ALA A 134 -19.99 1.37 -4.61
C ALA A 134 -21.24 0.47 -4.60
N GLY A 135 -21.35 -0.43 -5.58
CA GLY A 135 -22.41 -1.43 -5.64
C GLY A 135 -21.85 -2.81 -5.31
N GLU A 136 -22.64 -3.63 -4.64
CA GLU A 136 -22.40 -5.06 -4.47
C GLU A 136 -23.11 -5.87 -5.57
#